data_AF-A0A396J456-F1
#
_entry.id   AF-A0A396J456-F1
#
_cell.length_a   1.000
_cell.length_b   1.000
_cell.length_c   1.000
_cell.angle_alpha   90.00
_cell.angle_beta   90.00
_cell.angle_gamma   90.00
#
_symmetry.space_group_name_H-M   'P 1'
#
loop_
_entity.id
_entity.type
_entity.pdbx_description
1 polymer ?
#
loop_
_entity_poly.entity_id
_entity_poly.type
_entity_poly.pdbx_seq_one_letter_code
_entity_poly.pdbx_strand_id
1 'polypeptide(L)' 'MKYRKEKARIDEIQRLKLKSEELILSLQEAERRHDIERAASLRYGAIDDVEDAIQLLGDSTDESLMLTETAVLEYKT' A
#
# COMPACT_ATOMS: atom_id res chain seq x y z
N MET A 1 -22.59 -10.31 -15.06
CA MET A 1 -22.63 -9.48 -13.82
C MET A 1 -21.39 -9.62 -12.93
N LYS A 2 -20.79 -10.82 -12.76
CA LYS A 2 -19.59 -11.02 -11.91
C LYS A 2 -18.35 -10.20 -12.36
N TYR A 3 -18.11 -10.11 -13.67
CA TYR A 3 -16.94 -9.41 -14.24
C TYR A 3 -16.85 -7.90 -13.90
N ARG A 4 -17.99 -7.21 -13.76
CA ARG A 4 -18.00 -5.77 -13.46
C ARG A 4 -17.54 -5.48 -12.03
N LYS A 5 -17.86 -6.37 -11.09
CA LYS A 5 -17.44 -6.24 -9.69
C LYS A 5 -15.95 -6.51 -9.53
N GLU A 6 -15.43 -7.49 -10.26
CA GLU A 6 -14.00 -7.80 -10.27
C GLU A 6 -13.18 -6.68 -10.87
N LYS A 7 -13.62 -6.15 -12.02
CA LYS A 7 -12.94 -5.01 -12.65
C LYS A 7 -12.94 -3.77 -11.76
N ALA A 8 -14.08 -3.45 -11.13
CA ALA A 8 -14.16 -2.31 -10.22
C ALA A 8 -13.22 -2.45 -9.00
N ARG A 9 -12.99 -3.68 -8.51
CA ARG A 9 -12.02 -3.95 -7.44
C ARG A 9 -10.58 -3.75 -7.90
N ILE A 10 -10.23 -4.28 -9.07
CA ILE A 10 -8.89 -4.08 -9.66
C ILE A 10 -8.62 -2.59 -9.90
N ASP A 11 -9.60 -1.86 -10.44
CA ASP A 11 -9.49 -0.42 -10.69
C ASP A 11 -9.27 0.35 -9.36
N GLU A 12 -9.94 -0.06 -8.26
CA GLU A 12 -9.77 0.55 -6.95
C GLU A 12 -8.40 0.23 -6.32
N ILE A 13 -7.89 -1.00 -6.46
CA ILE A 13 -6.53 -1.36 -6.02
C ILE A 13 -5.50 -0.52 -6.79
N GLN A 14 -5.66 -0.35 -8.10
CA GLN A 14 -4.76 0.50 -8.89
C GLN A 14 -4.83 1.96 -8.45
N ARG A 15 -6.02 2.47 -8.13
CA ARG A 15 -6.20 3.83 -7.62
C ARG A 15 -5.51 4.04 -6.27
N LEU A 16 -5.64 3.07 -5.35
CA LEU A 16 -5.00 3.12 -4.04
C LEU A 16 -3.47 3.05 -4.16
N LYS A 17 -2.93 2.24 -5.08
CA LYS A 17 -1.48 2.20 -5.38
C LYS A 17 -0.96 3.54 -5.89
N LEU A 18 -1.67 4.19 -6.80
CA LEU A 18 -1.28 5.53 -7.26
C LEU A 18 -1.29 6.56 -6.11
N LYS A 19 -2.25 6.43 -5.20
CA LYS A 19 -2.34 7.30 -4.02
C LYS A 19 -1.19 7.03 -3.03
N SER A 20 -0.78 5.78 -2.84
CA SER A 20 0.37 5.46 -1.97
C SER A 20 1.67 6.04 -2.54
N GLU A 21 1.87 5.96 -3.86
CA GLU A 21 3.02 6.60 -4.53
C GLU A 21 3.04 8.13 -4.31
N GLU A 22 1.90 8.81 -4.41
CA GLU A 22 1.80 10.25 -4.14
C GLU A 22 2.13 10.59 -2.67
N LEU A 23 1.69 9.76 -1.73
CA LEU A 23 2.00 9.93 -0.31
C LEU A 23 3.48 9.68 -0.01
N ILE A 24 4.10 8.70 -0.68
CA ILE A 24 5.55 8.44 -0.57
C ILE A 24 6.35 9.63 -1.10
N LEU A 25 5.95 10.22 -2.23
CA LEU A 25 6.58 11.45 -2.73
C LEU A 25 6.44 12.61 -1.73
N SER A 26 5.27 12.74 -1.11
CA SER A 26 5.04 13.73 -0.05
C SER A 26 5.88 13.48 1.20
N LEU A 27 6.09 12.22 1.56
CA LEU A 27 6.98 11.81 2.65
C LEU A 27 8.43 12.17 2.32
N GLN A 28 8.90 11.86 1.11
CA GLN A 28 10.25 12.23 0.67
C GLN A 28 10.47 13.74 0.65
N GLU A 29 9.46 14.52 0.26
CA GLU A 29 9.52 15.99 0.35
C GLU A 29 9.61 16.45 1.81
N ALA A 30 8.82 15.88 2.73
CA ALA A 30 8.86 16.20 4.15
C ALA A 30 10.22 15.83 4.79
N GLU A 31 10.75 14.65 4.47
CA GLU A 31 12.07 14.19 4.90
C GLU A 31 13.18 15.13 4.39
N ARG A 32 13.11 15.58 3.12
CA ARG A 32 14.06 16.54 2.55
C ARG A 32 14.01 17.90 3.24
N ARG A 33 12.83 18.32 3.70
CA ARG A 33 12.64 19.57 4.45
C ARG A 33 12.99 19.43 5.93
N HIS A 34 13.40 18.23 6.37
CA HIS A 34 13.61 17.89 7.78
C HIS A 34 12.36 18.13 8.65
N ASP A 35 11.18 18.01 8.07
CA ASP A 35 9.91 18.11 8.78
C ASP A 35 9.52 16.73 9.32
N ILE A 36 10.07 16.42 10.50
CA ILE A 36 9.96 15.11 11.14
C ILE A 36 8.51 14.81 11.55
N GLU A 37 7.77 15.82 12.01
CA GLU A 37 6.37 15.66 12.42
C GLU A 37 5.48 15.32 11.22
N ARG A 38 5.69 16.05 10.10
CA ARG A 38 4.97 15.78 8.85
C ARG A 38 5.34 14.41 8.28
N ALA A 39 6.61 14.04 8.32
CA ALA A 39 7.07 12.73 7.86
C ALA A 39 6.46 11.59 8.70
N ALA A 40 6.45 11.73 10.03
CA ALA A 40 5.84 10.75 10.92
C ALA A 40 4.32 10.63 10.68
N SER A 41 3.62 11.75 10.53
CA SER A 41 2.18 11.76 10.23
C SER A 41 1.84 11.12 8.89
N LEU A 42 2.70 11.29 7.87
CA LEU A 42 2.51 10.65 6.57
C LEU A 42 2.80 9.16 6.63
N ARG A 43 3.88 8.76 7.30
CA ARG A 43 4.35 7.37 7.36
C ARG A 43 3.47 6.46 8.22
N TYR A 44 3.08 6.90 9.41
CA TYR A 44 2.30 6.10 10.37
C TYR A 44 0.80 6.44 10.38
N GLY A 45 0.35 7.24 9.41
CA GLY A 45 -1.06 7.59 9.27
C GLY A 45 -1.49 7.28 7.84
N ALA A 46 -1.32 8.26 6.95
CA ALA A 46 -1.87 8.18 5.61
C ALA A 46 -1.30 7.02 4.76
N ILE A 47 -0.01 6.69 4.88
CA ILE A 47 0.61 5.58 4.13
C ILE A 47 0.15 4.24 4.71
N ASP A 48 0.24 4.07 6.03
CA ASP A 48 -0.20 2.87 6.76
C ASP A 48 -1.68 2.54 6.46
N ASP A 49 -2.57 3.54 6.55
CA ASP A 49 -4.00 3.40 6.25
C ASP A 49 -4.26 2.94 4.80
N VAL A 50 -3.44 3.41 3.85
CA VAL A 50 -3.58 3.06 2.43
C VAL A 50 -3.02 1.67 2.16
N GLU A 51 -1.91 1.28 2.79
CA GLU A 51 -1.36 -0.06 2.72
C GLU A 51 -2.32 -1.09 3.32
N ASP A 52 -2.91 -0.81 4.48
CA ASP A 52 -3.95 -1.63 5.10
C ASP A 52 -5.17 -1.79 4.19
N ALA A 53 -5.62 -0.71 3.54
CA ALA A 53 -6.73 -0.77 2.60
C ALA A 53 -6.40 -1.61 1.36
N ILE A 54 -5.17 -1.49 0.84
CA ILE A 54 -4.69 -2.32 -0.27
C ILE A 54 -4.61 -3.78 0.16
N GLN A 55 -4.12 -4.06 1.37
CA GLN A 55 -3.99 -5.41 1.90
C GLN A 55 -5.37 -6.03 2.15
N LEU A 56 -6.34 -5.30 2.71
CA LEU A 56 -7.70 -5.81 2.90
C LEU A 56 -8.40 -6.13 1.57
N LEU A 57 -8.22 -5.28 0.55
CA LEU A 57 -8.75 -5.51 -0.79
C LEU A 57 -7.96 -6.61 -1.53
N GLY A 58 -6.66 -6.70 -1.28
CA GLY A 58 -5.72 -7.70 -1.75
C GLY A 58 -6.05 -9.08 -1.21
N ASP A 59 -6.18 -9.23 0.12
CA ASP A 59 -6.51 -10.44 0.89
C ASP A 59 -7.84 -11.07 0.48
N SER A 60 -8.81 -10.25 0.07
CA SER A 60 -10.04 -10.78 -0.56
C SER A 60 -9.78 -11.53 -1.89
N THR A 61 -8.58 -11.39 -2.43
CA THR A 61 -8.00 -12.03 -3.62
C THR A 61 -6.80 -12.93 -3.25
N ASP A 62 -6.28 -12.85 -2.02
CA ASP A 62 -4.98 -13.36 -1.57
C ASP A 62 -5.04 -14.70 -0.80
N GLU A 63 -6.03 -15.56 -1.08
CA GLU A 63 -5.74 -17.00 -0.98
C GLU A 63 -4.75 -17.45 -2.08
N SER A 64 -4.44 -16.58 -3.06
CA SER A 64 -3.64 -16.94 -4.25
C SER A 64 -2.25 -16.29 -4.36
N LEU A 65 -1.88 -15.25 -3.59
CA LEU A 65 -0.58 -14.52 -3.68
C LEU A 65 0.27 -14.61 -2.38
N MET A 66 -0.30 -15.06 -1.25
CA MET A 66 0.34 -15.34 0.06
C MET A 66 1.44 -16.41 0.00
N LEU A 67 1.72 -16.96 -1.19
CA LEU A 67 2.85 -17.85 -1.45
C LEU A 67 4.10 -17.14 -1.99
N THR A 68 4.07 -15.84 -2.32
CA THR A 68 5.23 -15.20 -2.98
C THR A 68 6.08 -14.25 -2.13
N GLU A 69 5.59 -13.68 -1.03
CA GLU A 69 6.38 -12.69 -0.26
C GLU A 69 6.92 -13.21 1.10
N THR A 70 6.30 -14.23 1.68
CA THR A 70 6.81 -14.88 2.91
C THR A 70 8.14 -15.62 2.71
N ALA A 71 8.58 -15.85 1.46
CA ALA A 71 9.86 -16.50 1.16
C ALA A 71 11.09 -15.58 1.24
N VAL A 72 10.93 -14.25 1.32
CA VAL A 72 12.08 -13.31 1.24
C VAL A 72 12.66 -12.95 2.62
N LEU A 73 11.91 -13.15 3.71
CA LEU A 73 12.35 -12.76 5.05
C LEU A 73 13.14 -13.85 5.81
N GLU A 74 13.37 -15.03 5.26
CA GLU A 74 14.21 -16.06 5.90
C GLU A 74 15.72 -15.95 5.61
N TYR A 75 16.17 -15.01 4.77
CA TYR A 75 17.60 -14.83 4.49
C TYR A 75 18.16 -13.56 5.11
N LYS A 76 18.40 -13.57 6.43
CA LYS A 76 19.58 -12.95 7.06
C LYS A 76 19.59 -13.20 8.58
N THR A 77 20.18 -14.32 8.97
CA THR A 77 20.87 -14.51 10.24
C THR A 77 22.19 -15.20 9.96
#